data_AF-A0A0G0IC13-F1
#
_entry.id   AF-A0A0G0IC13-F1
#
_cell.length_a   1.000
_cell.length_b   1.000
_cell.length_c   1.000
_cell.angle_alpha   90.00
_cell.angle_beta   90.00
_cell.angle_gamma   90.00
#
_symmetry.space_group_name_H-M   'P 1'
#
loop_
_entity.id
_entity.type
_entity.pdbx_description
1 polymer ?
#
loop_
_entity_poly.entity_id
_entity_poly.type
_entity_poly.pdbx_seq_one_letter_code
_entity_poly.pdbx_strand_id
1 'polypeptide(L)'
;MYYEDTELCERASLAGYKNYYCHSAIARHLHALSSKEWSPFFVFHTEKGRLLHIFYHFPFKVFLKEYYEFFKYSILRLGHNSVFNRNHLSKDIQYFNVAIYFIKNIFYIINRKKVLNQNNIVSINSFYHKILNGHWVEK
;
A
#
# COMPACT_ATOMS: atom_id res chain seq x y z
N MET A 1 3.36 -8.24 -5.09
CA MET A 1 2.88 -9.27 -4.17
C MET A 1 2.39 -8.53 -2.95
N TYR A 2 1.07 -8.56 -2.79
CA TYR A 2 0.22 -7.63 -2.03
C TYR A 2 0.23 -6.18 -2.56
N TYR A 3 -0.98 -5.67 -2.84
CA TYR A 3 -1.30 -4.35 -3.44
C TYR A 3 -0.94 -4.15 -4.92
N GLU A 4 -0.34 -5.13 -5.62
CA GLU A 4 -0.05 -5.01 -7.06
C GLU A 4 -1.29 -4.86 -7.93
N ASP A 5 -2.39 -5.51 -7.53
CA ASP A 5 -3.67 -5.48 -8.21
C ASP A 5 -4.32 -4.10 -8.08
N THR A 6 -4.36 -3.55 -6.85
CA THR A 6 -4.86 -2.19 -6.61
C THR A 6 -3.99 -1.15 -7.31
N GLU A 7 -2.67 -1.29 -7.26
CA GLU A 7 -1.71 -0.41 -7.96
C GLU A 7 -1.92 -0.43 -9.47
N LEU A 8 -2.08 -1.62 -10.05
CA LEU A 8 -2.33 -1.78 -11.47
C LEU A 8 -3.67 -1.16 -11.89
N CYS A 9 -4.73 -1.41 -11.11
CA CYS A 9 -6.06 -0.83 -11.37
C CYS A 9 -6.02 0.70 -11.30
N GLU A 10 -5.35 1.29 -10.33
CA GLU A 10 -5.23 2.75 -10.24
C GLU A 10 -4.43 3.34 -11.39
N ARG A 11 -3.32 2.70 -11.79
CA ARG A 11 -2.57 3.12 -12.97
C ARG A 11 -3.37 3.00 -14.25
N ALA A 12 -4.15 1.94 -14.41
CA ALA A 12 -5.05 1.77 -15.53
C ALA A 12 -6.08 2.92 -15.56
N SER A 13 -6.70 3.23 -14.42
CA SER A 13 -7.62 4.37 -14.29
C SER A 13 -6.97 5.71 -14.64
N LEU A 14 -5.77 5.97 -14.13
CA LEU A 14 -5.02 7.22 -14.41
C LEU A 14 -4.58 7.33 -15.88
N ALA A 15 -4.43 6.21 -16.57
CA ALA A 15 -4.18 6.15 -18.00
C ALA A 15 -5.46 6.18 -18.86
N GLY A 16 -6.64 6.34 -18.25
CA GLY A 16 -7.93 6.46 -18.94
C GLY A 16 -8.63 5.13 -19.23
N TYR A 17 -8.11 4.01 -18.75
CA TYR A 17 -8.79 2.72 -18.82
C TYR A 17 -9.89 2.62 -17.76
N LYS A 18 -10.88 1.77 -18.03
CA LYS A 18 -11.98 1.49 -17.10
C LYS A 18 -11.80 0.10 -16.49
N ASN A 19 -11.86 0.02 -15.17
CA ASN A 19 -11.83 -1.24 -14.43
C ASN A 19 -13.26 -1.71 -14.16
N TYR A 20 -13.59 -2.95 -14.54
CA TYR A 20 -14.93 -3.51 -14.40
C TYR A 20 -14.92 -4.81 -13.61
N TYR A 21 -15.87 -4.94 -12.68
CA TYR A 21 -16.19 -6.20 -12.03
C TYR A 21 -17.32 -6.91 -12.79
N CYS A 22 -17.11 -8.16 -13.20
CA CYS A 22 -18.09 -8.97 -13.91
C CYS A 22 -18.57 -10.12 -13.02
N HIS A 23 -19.74 -9.96 -12.41
CA HIS A 23 -20.27 -10.95 -11.45
C HIS A 23 -20.59 -12.32 -12.07
N SER A 24 -20.83 -12.38 -13.39
CA SER A 24 -21.14 -13.63 -14.10
C SER A 24 -19.88 -14.43 -14.49
N ALA A 25 -18.71 -13.79 -14.49
CA ALA A 25 -17.44 -14.44 -14.78
C ALA A 25 -16.84 -15.03 -13.48
N ILE A 26 -17.03 -16.33 -13.25
CA ILE A 26 -16.60 -17.00 -12.03
C ILE A 26 -15.26 -17.70 -12.24
N ALA A 27 -14.25 -17.30 -11.45
CA ALA A 27 -12.97 -18.00 -11.34
C ALA A 27 -12.76 -18.49 -9.89
N ARG A 28 -12.47 -19.78 -9.72
CA ARG A 28 -12.19 -20.38 -8.41
C ARG A 28 -10.69 -20.47 -8.19
N HIS A 29 -10.21 -20.09 -7.03
CA HIS A 29 -8.80 -20.22 -6.64
C HIS A 29 -8.68 -20.75 -5.21
N LEU A 30 -7.54 -21.35 -4.90
CA LEU A 30 -7.21 -21.77 -3.54
C LEU A 30 -6.66 -20.57 -2.77
N HIS A 31 -7.35 -20.18 -1.72
CA HIS A 31 -6.97 -19.04 -0.90
C HIS A 31 -5.66 -19.30 -0.14
N ALA A 32 -4.78 -18.30 -0.12
CA ALA A 32 -3.51 -18.31 0.62
C ALA A 32 -2.58 -19.51 0.34
N LEU A 33 -2.62 -20.08 -0.87
CA LEU A 33 -1.86 -21.29 -1.23
C LEU A 33 -0.34 -21.09 -1.15
N SER A 34 0.17 -19.97 -1.65
CA SER A 34 1.61 -19.69 -1.74
C SER A 34 2.20 -18.98 -0.52
N SER A 35 1.35 -18.44 0.35
CA SER A 35 1.80 -17.71 1.54
C SER A 35 0.72 -17.70 2.61
N LYS A 36 1.09 -18.15 3.82
CA LYS A 36 0.20 -18.17 4.97
C LYS A 36 -0.20 -16.76 5.38
N GLU A 37 -1.50 -16.56 5.58
CA GLU A 37 -2.04 -15.31 6.12
C GLU A 37 -1.39 -14.95 7.45
N TRP A 38 -1.21 -13.65 7.68
CA TRP A 38 -0.64 -13.11 8.92
C TRP A 38 0.77 -13.63 9.26
N SER A 39 1.43 -14.35 8.34
CA SER A 39 2.83 -14.71 8.48
C SER A 39 3.71 -13.44 8.45
N PRO A 40 4.92 -13.49 9.00
CA PRO A 40 5.87 -12.38 8.89
C PRO A 40 6.09 -11.93 7.43
N PHE A 41 6.18 -12.88 6.50
CA PHE A 41 6.29 -12.60 5.08
C PHE A 41 5.08 -11.81 4.54
N PHE A 42 3.87 -12.25 4.87
CA PHE A 42 2.62 -11.58 4.51
C PHE A 42 2.60 -10.14 5.04
N VAL A 43 2.83 -9.98 6.35
CA VAL A 43 2.81 -8.67 7.02
C VAL A 43 3.78 -7.68 6.36
N PHE A 44 5.02 -8.11 6.13
CA PHE A 44 6.03 -7.25 5.51
C PHE A 44 5.60 -6.77 4.12
N HIS A 45 5.15 -7.68 3.26
CA HIS A 45 4.81 -7.34 1.88
C HIS A 45 3.52 -6.55 1.78
N THR A 46 2.49 -6.88 2.57
CA THR A 46 1.22 -6.16 2.60
C THR A 46 1.41 -4.72 3.05
N GLU A 47 2.10 -4.47 4.18
CA GLU A 47 2.27 -3.11 4.69
C GLU A 47 3.22 -2.27 3.82
N LYS A 48 4.29 -2.89 3.30
CA LYS A 48 5.17 -2.23 2.33
C LYS A 48 4.40 -1.86 1.07
N GLY A 49 3.60 -2.78 0.54
CA GLY A 49 2.75 -2.57 -0.63
C GLY A 49 1.76 -1.43 -0.43
N ARG A 50 1.04 -1.43 0.70
CA ARG A 50 0.10 -0.38 1.09
C ARG A 50 0.74 1.00 1.13
N LEU A 51 1.88 1.15 1.82
CA LEU A 51 2.56 2.43 1.95
C LEU A 51 3.16 2.91 0.63
N LEU A 52 3.67 2.00 -0.22
CA LEU A 52 4.15 2.35 -1.56
C LEU A 52 3.00 2.81 -2.45
N HIS A 53 1.87 2.11 -2.41
CA HIS A 53 0.66 2.46 -3.13
C HIS A 53 0.19 3.88 -2.78
N ILE A 54 0.06 4.19 -1.48
CA ILE A 54 -0.26 5.54 -0.98
C ILE A 54 0.80 6.54 -1.46
N PHE A 55 2.08 6.18 -1.35
CA PHE A 55 3.16 7.06 -1.80
C PHE A 55 3.05 7.41 -3.28
N TYR A 56 2.70 6.47 -4.16
CA TYR A 56 2.65 6.73 -5.60
C TYR A 56 1.36 7.43 -6.04
N HIS A 57 0.21 7.09 -5.45
CA HIS A 57 -1.09 7.47 -6.00
C HIS A 57 -1.81 8.56 -5.21
N PHE A 58 -1.33 8.89 -4.00
CA PHE A 58 -1.96 9.89 -3.15
C PHE A 58 -1.07 11.14 -2.99
N PRO A 59 -1.65 12.27 -2.56
CA PRO A 59 -0.87 13.45 -2.22
C PRO A 59 0.15 13.12 -1.13
N PHE A 60 1.34 13.71 -1.24
CA PHE A 60 2.45 13.40 -0.33
C PHE A 60 2.12 13.66 1.15
N LYS A 61 1.23 14.62 1.44
CA LYS A 61 0.73 14.89 2.80
C LYS A 61 -0.03 13.69 3.40
N VAL A 62 -0.79 12.98 2.58
CA VAL A 62 -1.52 11.76 3.00
C VAL A 62 -0.52 10.67 3.34
N PHE A 63 0.49 10.46 2.48
CA PHE A 63 1.57 9.52 2.76
C PHE A 63 2.29 9.85 4.08
N LEU A 64 2.67 11.11 4.32
CA LEU A 64 3.35 11.49 5.56
C LEU A 64 2.51 11.17 6.81
N LYS A 65 1.21 11.47 6.77
CA LYS A 65 0.29 11.14 7.86
C LYS A 65 0.21 9.63 8.10
N GLU A 66 -0.02 8.86 7.04
CA GLU A 66 -0.16 7.40 7.11
C GLU A 66 1.13 6.71 7.55
N TYR A 67 2.28 7.22 7.09
CA TYR A 67 3.59 6.73 7.47
C TYR A 67 3.89 7.03 8.94
N TYR A 68 3.55 8.23 9.42
CA TYR A 68 3.70 8.60 10.83
C TYR A 68 2.85 7.72 11.75
N GLU A 69 1.57 7.55 11.43
CA GLU A 69 0.67 6.68 12.20
C GLU A 69 1.18 5.24 12.19
N PHE A 70 1.56 4.72 11.03
CA PHE A 70 2.16 3.40 10.90
C PHE A 70 3.39 3.24 11.80
N PHE A 71 4.31 4.21 11.78
CA PHE A 71 5.52 4.18 12.58
C PHE A 71 5.21 4.20 14.09
N LYS A 72 4.31 5.09 14.52
CA LYS A 72 3.84 5.19 15.91
C LYS A 72 3.28 3.86 16.39
N TYR A 73 2.37 3.25 15.63
CA TYR A 73 1.78 1.96 15.99
C TYR A 73 2.78 0.80 15.94
N SER A 74 3.76 0.85 15.04
CA SER A 74 4.83 -0.16 14.96
C SER A 74 5.68 -0.17 16.22
N ILE A 75 6.09 1.00 16.72
CA ILE A 75 6.84 1.12 17.98
C ILE A 75 6.00 0.65 19.17
N LEU A 76 4.77 1.14 19.28
CA LEU A 76 3.88 0.78 20.39
C LEU A 76 3.63 -0.74 20.45
N ARG A 77 3.36 -1.36 19.30
CA ARG A 77 3.13 -2.80 19.19
C ARG A 77 4.36 -3.60 19.58
N LEU A 78 5.54 -3.21 19.07
CA LEU A 78 6.80 -3.88 19.38
C LEU A 78 7.14 -3.76 20.87
N GLY A 79 6.98 -2.57 21.46
CA GLY A 79 7.19 -2.36 22.89
C GLY A 79 6.26 -3.20 23.76
N HIS A 80 4.96 -3.19 23.48
CA HIS A 80 3.96 -3.97 24.22
C HIS A 80 4.22 -5.48 24.11
N ASN A 81 4.38 -6.01 22.90
CA ASN A 81 4.49 -7.46 22.69
C ASN A 81 5.86 -8.03 23.10
N SER A 82 6.91 -7.20 23.14
CA SER A 82 8.20 -7.60 23.70
C SER A 82 8.10 -7.97 25.19
N VAL A 83 7.19 -7.32 25.91
CA VAL A 83 6.95 -7.53 27.35
C VAL A 83 5.91 -8.61 27.59
N PHE A 84 4.79 -8.57 26.86
CA PHE A 84 3.60 -9.39 27.18
C PHE A 84 3.42 -10.65 26.31
N ASN A 85 3.93 -10.70 25.07
CA ASN A 85 3.65 -11.82 24.18
C ASN A 85 4.74 -12.06 23.12
N ARG A 86 5.77 -12.82 23.51
CA ARG A 86 6.94 -13.10 22.66
C ARG A 86 6.62 -13.88 21.38
N ASN A 87 5.50 -14.60 21.33
CA ASN A 87 5.11 -15.38 20.14
C ASN A 87 4.76 -14.49 18.93
N HIS A 88 4.53 -13.19 19.14
CA HIS A 88 4.20 -12.24 18.08
C HIS A 88 5.41 -11.42 17.58
N LEU A 89 6.55 -11.49 18.26
CA LEU A 89 7.76 -10.70 17.95
C LEU A 89 8.20 -10.82 16.49
N SER A 90 8.15 -12.03 15.93
CA SER A 90 8.56 -12.26 14.53
C SER A 90 7.73 -11.42 13.54
N LYS A 91 6.44 -11.18 13.83
CA LYS A 91 5.55 -10.33 13.02
C LYS A 91 5.77 -8.85 13.33
N ASP A 92 5.92 -8.50 14.60
CA ASP A 92 6.10 -7.11 15.04
C ASP A 92 7.40 -6.49 14.49
N ILE A 93 8.46 -7.29 14.43
CA ILE A 93 9.72 -6.93 13.77
C ILE A 93 9.49 -6.57 12.30
N GLN A 94 8.55 -7.21 11.59
CA GLN A 94 8.29 -6.90 10.19
C GLN A 94 7.67 -5.52 9.99
N TYR A 95 6.77 -5.08 10.87
CA TYR A 95 6.25 -3.72 10.84
C TYR A 95 7.39 -2.68 10.99
N PHE A 96 8.33 -2.95 11.90
CA PHE A 96 9.52 -2.12 12.05
C PHE A 96 10.45 -2.18 10.83
N ASN A 97 10.65 -3.36 10.24
CA ASN A 97 11.43 -3.53 9.01
C ASN A 97 10.85 -2.73 7.84
N VAL A 98 9.51 -2.64 7.74
CA VAL A 98 8.86 -1.80 6.72
C VAL A 98 9.22 -0.32 6.93
N ALA A 99 9.15 0.19 8.17
CA ALA A 99 9.55 1.58 8.43
C ALA A 99 11.03 1.83 8.04
N ILE A 100 11.94 0.94 8.44
CA ILE A 100 13.35 1.04 8.05
C ILE A 100 13.53 1.00 6.54
N TYR A 101 12.77 0.16 5.83
CA TYR A 101 12.85 0.05 4.37
C TYR A 101 12.60 1.41 3.69
N PHE A 102 11.57 2.16 4.11
CA PHE A 102 11.28 3.47 3.53
C PHE A 102 12.39 4.48 3.82
N ILE A 103 12.94 4.49 5.04
CA ILE A 103 14.05 5.38 5.40
C ILE A 103 15.28 5.08 4.53
N LYS A 104 15.66 3.80 4.40
CA LYS A 104 16.83 3.37 3.62
C LYS A 104 16.67 3.64 2.12
N ASN A 105 15.46 3.55 1.59
CA ASN A 105 15.20 3.63 0.15
C ASN A 105 14.52 4.94 -0.28
N ILE A 106 14.46 5.97 0.59
CA ILE A 106 13.66 7.17 0.34
C ILE A 106 14.05 7.88 -0.96
N PHE A 107 15.36 8.00 -1.24
CA PHE A 107 15.86 8.64 -2.45
C PHE A 107 15.47 7.87 -3.71
N TYR A 108 15.61 6.53 -3.67
CA TYR A 108 15.21 5.66 -4.78
C TYR A 108 13.71 5.77 -5.07
N ILE A 109 12.90 5.72 -4.02
CA ILE A 109 11.43 5.78 -4.11
C ILE A 109 10.97 7.14 -4.66
N ILE A 110 11.55 8.25 -4.19
CA ILE A 110 11.27 9.61 -4.69
C ILE A 110 11.65 9.74 -6.17
N ASN A 111 12.82 9.25 -6.57
CA ASN A 111 13.26 9.31 -7.97
C ASN A 111 12.31 8.52 -8.88
N ARG A 112 11.86 7.34 -8.44
CA ARG A 112 10.86 6.54 -9.17
C ARG A 112 9.52 7.28 -9.31
N LYS A 113 9.06 7.99 -8.28
CA LYS A 113 7.80 8.77 -8.36
C LYS A 113 7.90 9.93 -9.35
N LYS A 114 9.05 10.60 -9.44
CA LYS A 114 9.27 11.66 -10.43
C LYS A 114 9.12 11.12 -11.87
N VAL A 115 9.73 9.97 -12.16
CA VAL A 115 9.63 9.33 -13.49
C VAL A 115 8.18 8.93 -13.81
N LEU A 116 7.44 8.38 -12.84
CA LEU A 116 6.04 8.01 -13.04
C LEU A 116 5.15 9.24 -13.28
N ASN A 117 5.36 10.33 -12.54
CA ASN A 117 4.59 11.55 -12.69
C ASN A 117 4.80 12.26 -14.02
N GLN A 118 5.95 12.09 -14.68
CA GLN A 118 6.20 12.68 -16.00
C GLN A 118 5.29 12.10 -17.09
N ASN A 119 4.79 10.87 -16.90
CA ASN A 119 3.98 10.15 -17.89
C ASN A 119 2.46 10.22 -17.61
N ASN A 120 2.06 10.84 -16.50
CA ASN A 120 0.66 10.85 -16.09
C ASN A 120 -0.08 12.07 -16.65
N ILE A 121 -1.15 11.80 -17.40
CA ILE A 121 -2.03 12.82 -17.99
C ILE A 121 -2.92 13.46 -16.89
N VAL A 122 -3.26 12.70 -15.85
CA VAL A 122 -4.14 13.12 -14.75
C VAL A 122 -3.34 13.51 -13.51
N SER A 123 -3.66 14.68 -12.94
CA SER A 123 -3.07 15.15 -11.68
C SER A 123 -3.53 14.29 -10.49
N ILE A 124 -2.58 13.77 -9.72
CA ILE A 124 -2.81 13.01 -8.47
C ILE A 124 -3.77 13.74 -7.53
N ASN A 125 -3.64 15.06 -7.40
CA ASN A 125 -4.52 15.84 -6.51
C ASN A 125 -5.97 15.85 -7.02
N SER A 126 -6.17 15.97 -8.33
CA SER A 126 -7.51 15.93 -8.93
C SER A 126 -8.16 14.55 -8.71
N PHE A 127 -7.40 13.48 -8.93
CA PHE A 127 -7.86 12.12 -8.66
C PHE A 127 -8.21 11.92 -7.19
N TYR A 128 -7.36 12.37 -6.27
CA TYR A 128 -7.63 12.33 -4.84
C TYR A 128 -8.88 13.13 -4.42
N HIS A 129 -9.15 14.27 -5.06
CA HIS A 129 -10.40 15.00 -4.80
C HIS A 129 -11.63 14.24 -5.33
N LYS A 130 -11.53 13.58 -6.49
CA LYS A 130 -12.61 12.69 -7.00
C LYS A 130 -12.90 11.56 -6.00
N ILE A 131 -11.84 10.94 -5.46
CA ILE A 131 -11.89 9.94 -4.39
C ILE A 131 -12.68 10.46 -3.17
N LEU A 132 -12.28 11.61 -2.63
CA LEU A 132 -12.92 12.19 -1.44
C LEU A 132 -14.39 12.56 -1.68
N ASN A 133 -14.74 12.97 -2.90
CA ASN A 133 -16.11 13.35 -3.25
C ASN A 133 -17.01 12.14 -3.60
N GLY A 134 -16.49 10.91 -3.53
CA GLY A 134 -17.27 9.72 -3.86
C GLY A 134 -17.50 9.51 -5.36
N HIS A 135 -16.84 10.28 -6.22
CA HIS A 135 -16.95 10.16 -7.67
C HIS A 135 -15.88 9.18 -8.20
N TRP A 136 -16.08 7.90 -7.91
CA TRP A 136 -15.18 6.82 -8.33
C TRP A 136 -15.51 6.28 -9.73
N VAL A 137 -16.74 6.51 -10.18
CA VAL A 137 -17.26 6.03 -11.46
C VAL A 137 -17.99 7.21 -12.11
N GLU A 138 -17.43 7.75 -13.19
CA GLU A 138 -18.22 8.56 -14.10
C GLU A 138 -19.30 7.65 -14.68
N LYS A 139 -20.57 8.00 -14.43
CA LYS A 139 -21.74 7.29 -14.96
C LYS A 139 -21.70 7.23 -16.49
#